data_AF-A0A7K0PZ07-F1
#
_entry.id   AF-A0A7K0PZ07-F1
#
_cell.length_a   1.000
_cell.length_b   1.000
_cell.length_c   1.000
_cell.angle_alpha   90.00
_cell.angle_beta   90.00
_cell.angle_gamma   90.00
#
_symmetry.space_group_name_H-M   'P 1'
#
loop_
_entity.id
_entity.type
_entity.pdbx_description
1 polymer ?
#
loop_
_entity_poly.entity_id
_entity_poly.type
_entity_poly.pdbx_seq_one_letter_code
_entity_poly.pdbx_strand_id
1 'polypeptide(L)' 'MSFQMPDSRYILPSFTERTSYGMKESNPYNKLFEERIIFLG' A
#
# COMPACT_ATOMS: atom_id res chain seq x y z
N MET A 1 -11.72 20.79 -26.77
CA MET A 1 -10.76 20.16 -25.84
C MET A 1 -11.58 19.39 -24.82
N SER A 2 -11.54 18.06 -24.86
CA SER A 2 -12.16 17.22 -23.82
C SER A 2 -11.34 17.36 -22.55
N PHE A 3 -11.93 17.97 -21.52
CA PHE A 3 -11.35 17.96 -20.17
C PHE A 3 -11.47 16.55 -19.62
N GLN A 4 -10.35 15.86 -19.47
CA GLN A 4 -10.30 14.60 -18.76
C GLN A 4 -10.58 14.91 -17.28
N MET A 5 -11.80 14.60 -16.82
CA MET A 5 -12.13 14.73 -15.40
C MET A 5 -11.26 13.75 -14.60
N PRO A 6 -10.71 14.17 -13.44
CA PRO A 6 -9.90 13.27 -12.62
C PRO A 6 -10.75 12.11 -12.11
N ASP A 7 -10.38 10.89 -12.51
CA ASP A 7 -10.95 9.67 -11.95
C ASP A 7 -10.44 9.48 -10.52
N SER A 8 -11.35 9.28 -9.57
CA SER A 8 -11.04 8.95 -8.18
C SER A 8 -10.55 7.49 -8.11
N ARG A 9 -9.32 7.25 -8.56
CA ARG A 9 -8.72 5.92 -8.58
C ARG A 9 -8.32 5.53 -7.17
N TYR A 10 -8.91 4.45 -6.67
CA TYR A 10 -8.44 3.79 -5.47
C TYR A 10 -7.09 3.13 -5.78
N ILE A 11 -6.00 3.73 -5.32
CA ILE A 11 -4.64 3.23 -5.52
C ILE A 11 -4.08 2.85 -4.15
N LEU A 12 -3.85 1.56 -3.93
CA LEU A 12 -3.09 1.07 -2.79
C LEU A 12 -1.64 0.81 -3.23
N PRO A 13 -0.67 1.66 -2.87
CA PRO A 13 0.73 1.43 -3.22
C PRO A 13 1.25 0.21 -2.47
N SER A 14 2.09 -0.60 -3.13
CA SER A 14 2.82 -1.71 -2.51
C SER A 14 4.30 -1.32 -2.41
N PHE A 15 5.01 -1.77 -1.38
CA PHE A 15 6.44 -1.46 -1.21
C PHE A 15 7.25 -2.72 -0.94
N THR A 16 8.50 -2.73 -1.41
CA THR A 16 9.43 -3.83 -1.18
C THR A 16 10.43 -3.46 -0.09
N GLU A 17 10.40 -4.18 1.03
CA GLU A 17 11.33 -4.04 2.13
C GLU A 17 12.50 -5.04 1.96
N ARG A 18 13.74 -4.55 2.02
CA ARG A 18 14.94 -5.40 1.96
C ARG A 18 15.45 -5.64 3.38
N THR A 19 15.52 -6.90 3.78
CA THR A 19 16.11 -7.33 5.06
C THR A 19 17.32 -8.21 4.80
N SER A 20 18.12 -8.47 5.84
CA SER A 20 19.28 -9.36 5.78
C SER A 20 18.96 -10.77 5.28
N TYR A 21 17.69 -11.18 5.41
CA TYR A 21 17.21 -12.53 5.08
C TYR A 21 16.46 -12.58 3.73
N GLY A 22 16.28 -11.45 3.05
CA GLY A 22 15.62 -11.40 1.74
C GLY A 22 14.78 -10.15 1.50
N MET A 23 14.08 -10.13 0.36
CA MET A 23 13.17 -9.06 -0.04
C MET A 23 11.73 -9.49 0.24
N LYS A 24 10.95 -8.60 0.87
CA LYS A 24 9.53 -8.82 1.13
C LYS A 24 8.73 -7.69 0.50
N GLU A 25 7.82 -8.03 -0.40
CA GLU A 25 6.82 -7.08 -0.87
C GLU A 25 5.64 -7.08 0.11
N SER A 26 5.25 -5.89 0.57
CA SER A 26 4.16 -5.73 1.53
C SER A 26 3.27 -4.54 1.17
N ASN A 27 1.98 -4.74 1.39
CA ASN A 27 0.98 -3.69 1.30
C ASN A 27 0.93 -2.92 2.63
N PRO A 28 0.55 -1.64 2.64
CA PRO A 28 0.46 -0.81 3.85
C PRO A 28 -0.38 -1.45 4.96
N TYR A 29 -1.53 -2.02 4.61
CA TYR A 29 -2.39 -2.74 5.57
C TYR A 29 -1.73 -3.99 6.15
N ASN A 30 -0.94 -4.72 5.34
CA ASN A 30 -0.22 -5.90 5.81
C ASN A 30 0.86 -5.50 6.82
N LYS A 31 1.58 -4.40 6.56
CA LYS A 31 2.59 -3.88 7.49
C LYS A 31 1.97 -3.45 8.82
N LEU A 32 0.84 -2.73 8.77
CA LEU A 32 0.10 -2.33 9.97
C LEU A 32 -0.35 -3.53 10.79
N PHE A 33 -0.88 -4.55 10.14
CA PHE A 33 -1.31 -5.77 10.82
C PHE A 33 -0.14 -6.53 11.46
N GLU A 34 1.02 -6.60 10.79
CA GLU A 34 2.26 -7.16 11.36
C GLU A 34 2.73 -6.42 12.61
N GLU A 35 2.54 -5.11 12.64
CA GLU A 35 2.81 -4.25 13.81
C GLU A 35 1.68 -4.28 14.84
N ARG A 36 0.67 -5.14 14.66
CA ARG A 36 -0.52 -5.29 15.52
C ARG A 36 -1.40 -4.04 15.58
N ILE A 37 -1.40 -3.24 14.52
CA ILE A 37 -2.27 -2.09 14.34
C ILE A 37 -3.47 -2.51 13.49
N ILE A 38 -4.66 -2.46 14.09
CA ILE A 38 -5.92 -2.75 13.40
C ILE A 38 -6.51 -1.43 12.91
N PHE A 39 -6.64 -1.30 11.59
CA PHE A 39 -7.30 -0.16 10.97
C PHE A 39 -8.78 -0.47 10.77
N LEU A 40 -9.66 0.24 11.47
CA LEU A 40 -11.10 0.20 11.25
C LEU A 40 -11.49 1.45 10.46
N GLY A 41 -11.84 1.27 9.19
CA GLY A 41 -12.28 2.35 8.28
C GLY A 41 -13.74 2.72 8.49
#